data_AF-A0A9W6GEH7-F1
#
_entry.id   AF-A0A9W6GEH7-F1
#
_cell.length_a   1.000
_cell.length_b   1.000
_cell.length_c   1.000
_cell.angle_alpha   90.00
_cell.angle_beta   90.00
_cell.angle_gamma   90.00
#
_symmetry.space_group_name_H-M   'P 1'
#
loop_
_entity.id
_entity.type
_entity.pdbx_description
1 polymer ?
#
loop_
_entity_poly.entity_id
_entity_poly.type
_entity_poly.pdbx_seq_one_letter_code
_entity_poly.pdbx_strand_id
1 'polypeptide(L)' 'MDEDEITDVIEKLSNKNFYKSMPSDRFPELWQDVYIFKDDENDIEIYIKIQIFENKAILVQFKEYKKEEI' A
#
# COMPACT_ATOMS: atom_id res chain seq x y z
N MET A 1 -6.09 11.95 -1.72
CA MET A 1 -6.30 11.16 -2.94
C MET A 1 -7.72 10.69 -2.98
N ASP A 2 -8.28 10.76 -4.17
CA ASP A 2 -9.66 10.41 -4.49
C ASP A 2 -9.74 8.91 -4.76
N GLU A 3 -10.94 8.34 -4.88
CA GLU A 3 -11.10 6.91 -5.16
C GLU A 3 -10.45 6.48 -6.49
N ASP A 4 -10.59 7.32 -7.53
CA ASP A 4 -10.00 7.06 -8.84
C ASP A 4 -8.46 7.07 -8.78
N GLU A 5 -7.87 8.05 -8.07
CA GLU A 5 -6.42 8.13 -7.90
C GLU A 5 -5.86 6.94 -7.12
N ILE A 6 -6.59 6.46 -6.11
CA ILE A 6 -6.22 5.25 -5.37
C ILE A 6 -6.24 4.05 -6.31
N THR A 7 -7.28 3.92 -7.13
CA THR A 7 -7.43 2.83 -8.10
C THR A 7 -6.26 2.80 -9.08
N ASP A 8 -5.91 3.95 -9.64
CA ASP A 8 -4.77 4.08 -10.57
C ASP A 8 -3.44 3.62 -9.95
N VAL A 9 -3.20 3.92 -8.67
CA VAL A 9 -1.99 3.47 -7.97
C VAL A 9 -2.02 1.96 -7.75
N ILE A 10 -3.17 1.40 -7.34
CA ILE A 10 -3.32 -0.04 -7.11
C ILE A 10 -3.16 -0.83 -8.41
N GLU A 11 -3.71 -0.36 -9.53
CA GLU A 11 -3.55 -1.00 -10.84
C GLU A 11 -2.10 -1.03 -11.34
N LYS A 12 -1.28 -0.04 -10.92
CA LYS A 12 0.15 0.05 -11.25
C LYS A 12 1.04 -0.78 -10.32
N LEU A 13 0.52 -1.30 -9.21
CA LEU A 13 1.32 -2.10 -8.29
C LEU A 13 1.84 -3.37 -8.95
N SER A 14 3.09 -3.69 -8.61
CA SER A 14 3.75 -4.90 -9.08
C SER A 14 4.51 -5.59 -7.94
N ASN A 15 5.01 -6.80 -8.20
CA ASN A 15 5.85 -7.52 -7.24
C ASN A 15 7.12 -6.73 -6.82
N LYS A 16 7.57 -5.75 -7.62
CA LYS A 16 8.71 -4.89 -7.26
C LYS A 16 8.39 -3.92 -6.13
N ASN A 17 7.10 -3.63 -5.92
CA ASN A 17 6.63 -2.74 -4.87
C ASN A 17 6.44 -3.48 -3.54
N PHE A 18 6.47 -4.82 -3.53
CA PHE A 18 6.33 -5.59 -2.30
C PHE A 18 7.50 -5.30 -1.35
N TYR A 19 7.16 -4.82 -0.16
CA TYR A 19 8.15 -4.53 0.89
C TYR A 19 8.27 -5.69 1.87
N LYS A 20 7.15 -6.09 2.48
CA LYS A 20 7.09 -7.22 3.42
C LYS A 20 5.65 -7.67 3.63
N SER A 21 5.49 -8.89 4.15
CA SER A 21 4.23 -9.34 4.74
C SER A 21 4.36 -9.31 6.26
N MET A 22 3.30 -8.93 6.96
CA MET A 22 3.27 -8.90 8.42
C MET A 22 1.89 -9.29 8.97
N PRO A 23 1.80 -9.89 10.16
CA PRO A 23 0.52 -10.07 10.82
C PRO A 23 -0.13 -8.72 11.11
N SER A 24 -1.46 -8.68 11.13
CA SER A 24 -2.21 -7.50 11.55
C SER A 24 -1.97 -7.23 13.03
N ASP A 25 -1.80 -5.95 13.39
CA ASP A 25 -1.64 -5.53 14.79
C ASP A 25 -2.90 -5.85 15.63
N ARG A 26 -4.08 -5.86 14.99
CA ARG A 26 -5.37 -6.11 15.65
C ARG A 26 -5.79 -7.58 15.64
N PHE A 27 -5.47 -8.30 14.56
CA PHE A 27 -5.87 -9.69 14.34
C PHE A 27 -4.66 -10.51 13.86
N PRO A 28 -3.79 -11.00 14.77
CA PRO A 28 -2.50 -11.59 14.42
C PRO A 28 -2.58 -12.83 13.49
N GLU A 29 -3.74 -13.48 13.42
CA GLU A 29 -4.03 -14.57 12.48
C GLU A 29 -4.19 -14.11 11.03
N LEU A 30 -4.42 -12.81 10.80
CA LEU A 30 -4.57 -12.22 9.48
C LEU A 30 -3.26 -11.60 9.02
N TRP A 31 -2.83 -11.94 7.82
CA TRP A 31 -1.63 -11.39 7.21
C TRP A 31 -1.94 -10.20 6.30
N GLN A 32 -1.06 -9.22 6.35
CA GLN A 32 -1.13 -7.98 5.58
C GLN A 32 0.15 -7.84 4.76
N ASP A 33 -0.01 -7.73 3.45
CA ASP A 33 1.07 -7.42 2.54
C ASP A 33 1.23 -5.90 2.46
N VAL A 34 2.47 -5.45 2.65
CA VAL A 34 2.85 -4.05 2.60
C VAL A 34 3.58 -3.80 1.29
N TYR A 35 3.05 -2.85 0.51
CA TYR A 35 3.64 -2.37 -0.71
C TYR A 35 4.08 -0.92 -0.54
N ILE A 36 5.16 -0.57 -1.24
CA ILE A 36 5.67 0.80 -1.33
C ILE A 36 5.63 1.20 -2.81
N PHE A 37 4.77 2.15 -3.13
CA PHE A 37 4.74 2.79 -4.44
C PHE A 37 5.51 4.10 -4.35
N LYS A 38 6.33 4.38 -5.37
CA LYS A 38 7.11 5.60 -5.47
C LYS A 38 6.69 6.31 -6.74
N ASP A 39 6.24 7.54 -6.59
CA ASP A 39 6.03 8.46 -7.69
C ASP A 39 7.22 9.42 -7.72
N ASP A 40 8.16 9.12 -8.62
CA ASP A 40 9.39 9.91 -8.78
C ASP A 40 9.10 11.30 -9.39
N GLU A 41 7.96 11.50 -10.07
CA GLU A 41 7.62 12.80 -10.67
C GLU A 41 7.18 13.81 -9.60
N ASN A 42 6.50 13.33 -8.57
CA ASN A 42 5.96 14.14 -7.48
C ASN A 42 6.75 14.02 -6.16
N ASP A 43 7.82 13.22 -6.14
CA ASP A 43 8.61 12.83 -4.96
C ASP A 43 7.74 12.32 -3.79
N ILE A 44 6.75 11.50 -4.14
CA ILE A 44 5.79 10.90 -3.21
C ILE A 44 6.11 9.42 -3.01
N GLU A 45 6.12 8.97 -1.75
CA GLU A 45 6.16 7.57 -1.38
C GLU A 45 4.82 7.17 -0.73
N ILE A 46 4.18 6.12 -1.23
CA ILE A 46 2.88 5.64 -0.74
C ILE A 46 3.06 4.25 -0.13
N TYR A 47 2.70 4.12 1.15
CA TYR A 47 2.62 2.85 1.86
C TYR A 47 1.20 2.29 1.79
N ILE A 48 1.10 1.08 1.24
CA ILE A 48 -0.17 0.42 0.96
C ILE A 48 -0.18 -0.90 1.72
N LYS A 49 -1.19 -1.13 2.57
CA LYS A 49 -1.39 -2.40 3.26
C LYS A 49 -2.62 -3.10 2.70
N ILE A 50 -2.44 -4.29 2.16
CA ILE A 50 -3.50 -5.14 1.62
C ILE A 50 -3.63 -6.36 2.49
N GLN A 51 -4.85 -6.68 2.93
CA GLN A 51 -5.16 -7.89 3.68
C GLN A 51 -5.97 -8.84 2.82
N ILE A 52 -5.53 -10.09 2.72
CA ILE A 52 -6.31 -11.15 2.06
C ILE A 52 -7.13 -11.85 3.14
N PHE A 53 -8.45 -11.84 2.98
CA PHE A 53 -9.38 -12.53 3.87
C PHE A 53 -10.50 -13.17 3.05
N GLU A 54 -10.75 -14.47 3.25
CA GLU A 54 -11.80 -15.22 2.55
C GLU A 54 -11.77 -15.03 1.01
N ASN A 55 -10.58 -15.12 0.41
CA ASN A 55 -10.34 -14.88 -1.03
C ASN A 55 -10.69 -13.46 -1.54
N LYS A 56 -10.82 -12.49 -0.64
CA LYS A 56 -10.97 -11.07 -0.98
C LYS A 56 -9.74 -10.29 -0.55
N ALA A 57 -9.32 -9.36 -1.38
CA ALA A 57 -8.31 -8.37 -1.02
C ALA A 57 -9.01 -7.12 -0.46
N ILE A 58 -8.58 -6.68 0.72
CA ILE A 58 -9.10 -5.50 1.39
C ILE A 58 -7.95 -4.51 1.52
N LEU A 59 -8.12 -3.30 0.99
CA LEU A 59 -7.19 -2.20 1.22
C LEU A 59 -7.39 -1.68 2.66
N VAL A 60 -6.41 -1.96 3.53
CA VAL A 60 -6.47 -1.61 4.95
C VAL A 60 -5.88 -0.24 5.22
N GLN A 61 -4.84 0.13 4.46
CA GLN A 61 -4.16 1.41 4.63
C GLN A 61 -3.60 1.88 3.30
N PHE A 62 -3.75 3.17 3.04
CA PHE A 62 -3.15 3.88 1.92
C PHE A 62 -2.60 5.21 2.45
N LYS A 63 -1.28 5.28 2.67
CA LYS A 63 -0.65 6.42 3.36
C LYS A 63 0.44 7.04 2.51
N GLU A 64 0.22 8.30 2.14
CA GLU A 64 1.16 9.15 1.44
C GLU A 64 2.23 9.71 2.38
N TYR A 65 3.47 9.76 1.90
CA TYR A 65 4.60 10.45 2.50
C TYR A 65 5.28 11.27 1.43
N LYS A 66 5.23 12.60 1.57
CA LYS A 66 6.07 13.50 0.79
C LYS A 66 7.44 13.51 1.43
N LYS A 67 8.50 13.34 0.64
CA LYS A 67 9.83 13.69 1.13
C LYS A 67 9.86 15.21 1.30
N GLU A 68 10.05 15.66 2.52
CA GLU A 68 10.43 17.06 2.75
C GLU A 68 11.86 17.26 2.23
N GLU A 69 12.05 18.25 1.35
CA GLU A 69 13.38 18.71 0.97
C GLU A 69 14.11 19.17 2.24
N ILE A 70 15.26 18.56 2.53
CA ILE A 70 16.17 18.93 3.64
C ILE A 70 17.07 20.07 3.20
#